data_AF-A0A2A5X3U3-F1
#
_entry.id   AF-A0A2A5X3U3-F1
#
_cell.length_a   1.000
_cell.length_b   1.000
_cell.length_c   1.000
_cell.angle_alpha   90.00
_cell.angle_beta   90.00
_cell.angle_gamma   90.00
#
_symmetry.space_group_name_H-M   'P 1'
#
loop_
_entity.id
_entity.type
_entity.pdbx_description
1 polymer ?
#
loop_
_entity_poly.entity_id
_entity_poly.type
_entity_poly.pdbx_seq_one_letter_code
_entity_poly.pdbx_strand_id
1 'polypeptide(L)'
;MIGVISITQLITYPSFLKIQRDKFLDFHKNYVKAISFVAVPAMVLELFTLIYMNIYISNLILMKSLLVLIMLWLITFIIIVPIHNQLSKEFNQEKIISIIRYNWIRTVLWTSKIFIILYIFYEEF
;
A
#
# COMPACT_ATOMS: atom_id res chain seq x y z
N MET A 1 -1.67 7.52 -3.13
CA MET A 1 -1.49 6.44 -2.13
C MET A 1 -0.57 6.77 -0.95
N ILE A 2 0.44 7.65 -1.07
CA ILE A 2 1.38 7.95 0.03
C ILE A 2 0.69 8.36 1.33
N GLY A 3 -0.28 9.28 1.30
CA GLY A 3 -0.96 9.70 2.54
C GLY A 3 -1.57 8.51 3.29
N VAL A 4 -2.30 7.65 2.57
CA VAL A 4 -2.92 6.44 3.13
C VAL A 4 -1.86 5.50 3.70
N ILE A 5 -0.79 5.20 2.95
CA ILE A 5 0.22 4.25 3.42
C ILE A 5 0.99 4.74 4.64
N SER A 6 1.31 6.03 4.67
CA SER A 6 2.09 6.63 5.75
C SER A 6 1.28 6.68 7.04
N ILE A 7 -0.02 7.03 6.96
CA ILE A 7 -0.92 6.97 8.11
C ILE A 7 -1.04 5.53 8.61
N THR A 8 -1.25 4.57 7.70
CA THR A 8 -1.35 3.16 8.07
C THR A 8 -0.07 2.66 8.73
N GLN A 9 1.10 3.07 8.22
CA GLN A 9 2.41 2.65 8.72
C GLN A 9 2.73 3.23 10.10
N LEU A 10 2.51 4.52 10.29
CA LEU A 10 2.97 5.24 11.48
C LEU A 10 1.96 5.18 12.61
N ILE A 11 0.67 5.12 12.29
CA ILE A 11 -0.41 5.22 13.26
C ILE A 11 -1.13 3.88 13.36
N THR A 12 -1.71 3.40 12.26
CA THR A 12 -2.69 2.32 12.36
C THR A 12 -2.09 0.97 12.74
N TYR A 13 -1.03 0.51 12.05
CA TYR A 13 -0.42 -0.79 12.37
C TYR A 13 0.27 -0.83 13.73
N PRO A 14 1.02 0.20 14.17
CA PRO A 14 1.54 0.24 15.54
C PRO A 14 0.43 0.22 16.60
N SER A 15 -0.74 0.80 16.30
CA SER A 15 -1.89 0.78 17.20
C SER A 15 -2.45 -0.63 17.40
N PHE A 16 -2.32 -1.54 16.43
CA PHE A 16 -2.79 -2.93 16.57
C PHE A 16 -2.13 -3.66 17.75
N LEU A 17 -0.88 -3.32 18.06
CA LEU A 17 -0.14 -3.90 19.19
C LEU A 17 -0.67 -3.44 20.55
N LYS A 18 -1.47 -2.37 20.59
CA LYS A 18 -2.00 -1.76 21.82
C LYS A 18 -3.47 -2.11 22.09
N ILE A 19 -4.12 -2.84 21.18
CA ILE A 19 -5.53 -3.20 21.29
C ILE A 19 -5.67 -4.44 22.18
N GLN A 20 -6.68 -4.43 23.05
CA GLN A 20 -7.01 -5.59 23.89
C GLN A 20 -7.41 -6.78 23.01
N ARG A 21 -6.91 -7.98 23.33
CA ARG A 21 -7.03 -9.18 22.48
C ARG A 21 -8.48 -9.58 22.19
N ASP A 22 -9.36 -9.41 23.17
CA ASP A 22 -10.80 -9.66 23.09
C ASP A 22 -11.52 -8.73 22.10
N LYS A 23 -11.03 -7.51 21.91
CA LYS A 23 -11.60 -6.52 20.97
C LYS A 23 -10.92 -6.49 19.61
N PHE A 24 -9.76 -7.14 19.48
CA PHE A 24 -8.92 -7.03 18.29
C PHE A 24 -9.62 -7.51 17.01
N LEU A 25 -10.30 -8.65 17.04
CA LEU A 25 -10.91 -9.23 15.83
C LEU A 25 -11.99 -8.32 15.26
N ASP A 26 -12.83 -7.76 16.13
CA ASP A 26 -13.92 -6.88 15.71
C ASP A 26 -13.37 -5.55 15.18
N PHE A 27 -12.38 -4.99 15.86
CA PHE A 27 -11.66 -3.81 15.39
C PHE A 27 -10.98 -4.05 14.03
N HIS A 28 -10.26 -5.17 13.88
CA HIS A 28 -9.49 -5.50 12.69
C HIS A 28 -10.39 -5.73 11.48
N LYS A 29 -11.51 -6.45 11.64
CA LYS A 29 -12.50 -6.63 10.57
C LYS A 29 -13.05 -5.30 10.07
N ASN A 30 -13.43 -4.41 10.99
CA ASN A 30 -13.91 -3.07 10.66
C ASN A 30 -12.84 -2.24 9.96
N TYR A 31 -11.60 -2.30 10.46
CA TYR A 31 -10.45 -1.65 9.83
C TYR A 31 -10.22 -2.15 8.40
N VAL A 32 -10.19 -3.47 8.16
CA VAL A 32 -9.93 -4.06 6.83
C VAL A 32 -10.98 -3.59 5.83
N LYS A 33 -12.26 -3.53 6.24
CA LYS A 33 -13.34 -3.01 5.40
C LYS A 33 -13.12 -1.53 5.07
N ALA A 34 -12.84 -0.71 6.07
CA ALA A 34 -12.64 0.73 5.90
C ALA A 34 -11.41 1.07 5.04
N ILE A 35 -10.27 0.43 5.32
CA ILE A 35 -9.04 0.67 4.54
C ILE A 35 -9.19 0.19 3.11
N SER A 36 -9.90 -0.92 2.86
CA SER A 36 -10.12 -1.41 1.49
C SER A 36 -10.95 -0.44 0.67
N PHE A 37 -11.98 0.17 1.29
CA PHE A 37 -12.81 1.19 0.62
C PHE A 37 -12.01 2.42 0.18
N VAL A 38 -10.94 2.78 0.90
CA VAL A 38 -10.07 3.91 0.54
C VAL A 38 -8.94 3.48 -0.40
N ALA A 39 -8.25 2.39 -0.07
CA ALA A 39 -7.04 1.98 -0.75
C ALA A 39 -7.31 1.37 -2.13
N VAL A 40 -8.36 0.56 -2.28
CA VAL A 40 -8.64 -0.12 -3.56
C VAL A 40 -8.97 0.88 -4.67
N PRO A 41 -9.91 1.84 -4.51
CA PRO A 41 -10.18 2.82 -5.55
C PRO A 41 -8.95 3.66 -5.91
N ALA A 42 -8.18 4.06 -4.91
CA ALA A 42 -6.98 4.87 -5.14
C ALA A 42 -5.87 4.08 -5.86
N MET A 43 -5.71 2.77 -5.62
CA MET A 43 -4.79 1.92 -6.38
C MET A 43 -5.27 1.70 -7.82
N VAL A 44 -6.58 1.53 -8.02
CA VAL A 44 -7.17 1.36 -9.36
C VAL A 44 -7.02 2.63 -10.18
N LEU A 45 -7.30 3.79 -9.60
CA LEU A 45 -7.06 5.09 -10.23
C LEU A 45 -5.58 5.25 -10.61
N GLU A 46 -4.66 4.94 -9.69
CA GLU A 46 -3.22 4.98 -9.96
C GLU A 46 -2.82 4.12 -11.17
N LEU A 47 -3.38 2.91 -11.28
CA LEU A 47 -3.13 2.03 -12.42
C LEU A 47 -3.61 2.65 -13.74
N PHE A 48 -4.87 3.09 -13.80
CA PHE A 48 -5.43 3.67 -15.03
C PHE A 48 -4.70 4.95 -15.46
N THR A 49 -4.35 5.82 -14.50
CA THR A 49 -3.58 7.04 -14.82
C THR A 49 -2.21 6.70 -15.40
N LEU A 50 -1.56 5.66 -14.88
CA LEU A 50 -0.22 5.29 -15.33
C LEU A 50 -0.24 4.60 -16.70
N ILE A 51 -1.25 3.77 -16.96
CA ILE A 51 -1.48 3.17 -18.29
C ILE A 51 -1.75 4.28 -19.30
N TYR A 52 -2.66 5.21 -18.97
CA TYR A 52 -2.96 6.35 -19.83
C TYR A 52 -1.68 7.14 -20.16
N MET A 53 -0.91 7.56 -19.16
CA MET A 53 0.34 8.29 -19.39
C MET A 53 1.34 7.50 -20.26
N ASN A 54 1.48 6.18 -20.08
CA ASN A 54 2.42 5.38 -20.90
C ASN A 54 2.02 5.28 -22.37
N ILE A 55 0.75 5.46 -22.71
CA ILE A 55 0.28 5.44 -24.10
C ILE A 55 0.63 6.75 -24.82
N TYR A 56 0.57 7.89 -24.11
CA TYR A 56 0.76 9.21 -24.72
C TYR A 56 2.17 9.79 -24.52
N ILE A 57 2.88 9.38 -23.46
CA ILE A 57 4.23 9.84 -23.13
C ILE A 57 5.17 8.64 -23.29
N SER A 58 5.90 8.61 -24.41
CA SER A 58 6.86 7.54 -24.72
C SER A 58 8.16 7.73 -23.94
N ASN A 59 8.13 7.45 -22.63
CA ASN A 59 9.27 7.61 -21.73
C ASN A 59 9.62 6.30 -21.00
N LEU A 60 10.86 5.83 -21.16
CA LEU A 60 11.37 4.59 -20.53
C LEU A 60 11.25 4.60 -19.00
N ILE A 61 11.35 5.77 -18.38
CA ILE A 61 11.23 5.94 -16.92
C ILE A 61 9.78 5.71 -16.48
N LEU A 62 8.81 6.14 -17.29
CA LEU A 62 7.40 5.93 -17.02
C LEU A 62 7.04 4.42 -17.12
N MET A 63 7.66 3.68 -18.02
CA MET A 63 7.52 2.22 -18.09
C MET A 63 8.07 1.54 -16.84
N LYS A 64 9.22 2.00 -16.31
CA LYS A 64 9.77 1.52 -15.02
C LYS A 64 8.82 1.78 -13.85
N SER A 65 8.12 2.92 -13.86
CA SER A 65 7.14 3.26 -12.81
C SER A 65 5.94 2.29 -12.79
N LEU A 66 5.56 1.72 -13.94
CA LEU A 66 4.53 0.68 -14.04
C LEU A 66 5.01 -0.63 -13.44
N LEU A 67 6.27 -1.01 -13.69
CA LEU A 67 6.88 -2.19 -13.08
C LEU A 67 6.94 -2.08 -11.55
N VAL A 68 7.27 -0.89 -11.02
CA VAL A 68 7.20 -0.61 -9.56
C VAL A 68 5.78 -0.77 -9.02
N LEU A 69 4.77 -0.31 -9.75
CA LEU A 69 3.36 -0.48 -9.36
C LEU A 69 2.97 -1.97 -9.31
N ILE A 70 3.40 -2.77 -10.28
CA ILE A 70 3.16 -4.22 -10.30
C ILE A 70 3.83 -4.88 -9.08
N MET A 71 5.08 -4.53 -8.77
CA MET A 71 5.76 -5.03 -7.56
C MET A 71 5.01 -4.68 -6.28
N LEU A 72 4.53 -3.43 -6.17
CA LEU A 72 3.69 -2.99 -5.04
C LEU A 72 2.43 -3.83 -4.89
N TRP A 73 1.78 -4.16 -6.01
CA TRP A 73 0.58 -5.00 -6.02
C TRP A 73 0.90 -6.44 -5.63
N LEU A 74 2.01 -7.02 -6.13
CA LEU A 74 2.46 -8.35 -5.72
C LEU A 74 2.69 -8.43 -4.21
N ILE A 75 3.41 -7.45 -3.63
CA ILE A 75 3.60 -7.38 -2.17
C ILE A 75 2.24 -7.28 -1.46
N THR A 76 1.32 -6.47 -1.99
CA THR A 76 0.01 -6.26 -1.36
C THR A 76 -0.84 -7.54 -1.38
N PHE A 77 -1.04 -8.14 -2.55
CA PHE A 77 -1.95 -9.28 -2.71
C PHE A 77 -1.36 -10.61 -2.26
N ILE A 78 -0.04 -10.80 -2.38
CA ILE A 78 0.62 -12.08 -2.05
C ILE A 78 1.08 -12.11 -0.59
N ILE A 79 1.43 -10.95 0.00
CA ILE A 79 1.98 -10.91 1.37
C ILE A 79 0.99 -10.25 2.34
N ILE A 80 0.60 -9.01 2.08
CA ILE A 80 -0.19 -8.21 3.04
C ILE A 80 -1.61 -8.77 3.20
N VAL A 81 -2.31 -9.08 2.11
CA VAL A 81 -3.68 -9.61 2.15
C VAL A 81 -3.75 -10.95 2.89
N PRO A 82 -2.89 -11.95 2.65
CA PRO A 82 -2.88 -13.18 3.42
C PRO A 82 -2.62 -12.98 4.91
N ILE A 83 -1.75 -12.03 5.29
CA ILE A 83 -1.51 -11.71 6.70
C ILE A 83 -2.78 -11.09 7.33
N HIS A 84 -3.49 -10.19 6.63
CA HIS A 84 -4.78 -9.68 7.11
C HIS A 84 -5.82 -10.79 7.27
N ASN A 85 -5.88 -11.75 6.35
CA ASN A 85 -6.81 -12.88 6.45
C ASN A 85 -6.49 -13.77 7.67
N GLN A 86 -5.23 -13.90 8.04
CA GLN A 86 -4.81 -14.60 9.26
C GLN A 86 -5.20 -13.81 10.52
N LEU A 87 -4.91 -12.50 10.53
CA LEU A 87 -5.28 -11.60 11.65
C LEU A 87 -6.79 -11.41 11.83
N SER A 88 -7.59 -11.69 10.79
CA SER A 88 -9.06 -11.68 10.88
C SER A 88 -9.63 -12.88 11.66
N LYS A 89 -8.81 -13.92 11.88
CA LYS A 89 -9.19 -15.15 12.60
C LYS A 89 -8.70 -15.14 14.04
N GLU A 90 -7.49 -14.63 14.27
CA GLU A 90 -6.87 -14.59 15.59
C GLU A 90 -5.94 -13.39 15.78
N PHE A 91 -5.79 -12.93 17.02
CA PHE A 91 -4.74 -11.99 17.36
C PHE A 91 -3.38 -12.71 17.31
N ASN A 92 -2.47 -12.20 16.50
CA ASN A 92 -1.11 -12.71 16.42
C ASN A 92 -0.11 -11.55 16.32
N GLN A 93 0.68 -11.35 17.38
CA GLN A 93 1.63 -10.25 17.50
C GLN A 93 2.74 -10.32 16.44
N GLU A 94 3.26 -11.51 16.14
CA GLU A 94 4.32 -11.68 15.14
C GLU A 94 3.81 -11.31 13.74
N LYS A 95 2.55 -11.64 13.44
CA LYS A 95 1.89 -11.26 12.18
C LYS A 95 1.70 -9.76 12.08
N ILE A 96 1.33 -9.08 13.17
CA ILE A 96 1.25 -7.60 13.20
C ILE A 96 2.62 -6.99 12.90
N ILE A 97 3.69 -7.46 13.57
CA ILE A 97 5.06 -6.99 13.33
C ILE A 97 5.48 -7.23 11.88
N SER A 98 5.13 -8.39 11.32
CA SER A 98 5.43 -8.71 9.92
C SER A 98 4.73 -7.73 8.96
N ILE A 99 3.46 -7.37 9.21
CA ILE A 99 2.71 -6.41 8.41
C ILE A 99 3.37 -5.02 8.46
N ILE A 100 3.83 -4.59 9.64
CA ILE A 100 4.56 -3.31 9.82
C ILE A 100 5.84 -3.30 8.97
N ARG A 101 6.59 -4.42 8.96
CA ARG A 101 7.83 -4.55 8.19
C ARG A 101 7.58 -4.54 6.68
N TYR A 102 6.64 -5.33 6.18
CA TYR A 102 6.33 -5.36 4.76
C TYR A 102 5.70 -4.05 4.26
N ASN A 103 4.98 -3.36 5.13
CA ASN A 103 4.38 -2.09 4.78
C ASN A 103 5.40 -0.94 4.71
N TRP A 104 6.50 -1.00 5.46
CA TRP A 104 7.65 -0.11 5.23
C TRP A 104 8.21 -0.22 3.80
N ILE A 105 8.30 -1.44 3.24
CA ILE A 105 8.74 -1.63 1.85
C ILE A 105 7.79 -0.89 0.90
N ARG A 106 6.48 -1.01 1.12
CA ARG A 106 5.47 -0.29 0.31
C ARG A 106 5.57 1.22 0.48
N THR A 107 5.81 1.72 1.69
CA THR A 107 6.02 3.15 1.95
C THR A 107 7.21 3.69 1.17
N VAL A 108 8.34 2.98 1.18
CA VAL A 108 9.55 3.37 0.44
C VAL A 108 9.29 3.32 -1.07
N LEU A 109 8.67 2.25 -1.59
CA LEU A 109 8.37 2.10 -3.01
C LEU A 109 7.38 3.15 -3.53
N TRP A 110 6.32 3.49 -2.78
CA TRP A 110 5.42 4.57 -3.19
C TRP A 110 6.07 5.95 -3.09
N THR A 111 6.94 6.15 -2.09
CA THR A 111 7.72 7.40 -1.96
C THR A 111 8.68 7.58 -3.13
N SER A 112 9.46 6.56 -3.48
CA SER A 112 10.36 6.61 -4.64
C SER A 112 9.60 6.83 -5.94
N LYS A 113 8.41 6.22 -6.09
CA LYS A 113 7.56 6.43 -7.27
C LYS A 113 7.12 7.88 -7.45
N ILE A 114 6.81 8.61 -6.37
CA ILE A 114 6.49 10.05 -6.49
C ILE A 114 7.70 10.83 -7.00
N PHE A 115 8.90 10.56 -6.49
CA PHE A 115 10.11 11.23 -6.99
C PHE A 115 10.36 10.94 -8.47
N ILE A 116 10.12 9.69 -8.91
CA ILE A 116 10.21 9.31 -10.33
C ILE A 116 9.22 10.11 -11.18
N ILE A 117 7.96 10.22 -10.75
CA ILE A 117 6.93 10.95 -11.48
C ILE A 117 7.27 12.46 -11.52
N LEU A 118 7.68 13.05 -10.39
CA LEU A 118 8.08 14.46 -10.34
C LEU A 118 9.27 14.77 -11.24
N TYR A 119 10.24 13.86 -11.31
CA TYR A 119 11.38 14.00 -12.22
C TYR A 119 10.96 13.99 -13.68
N ILE A 120 10.06 13.07 -14.08
CA ILE A 120 9.51 13.06 -15.45
C ILE A 120 8.78 14.37 -15.76
N PHE A 121 7.95 14.86 -14.84
CA PHE A 121 7.23 16.13 -15.04
C PHE A 121 8.16 17.33 -15.19
N TYR A 122 9.30 17.34 -14.51
CA TYR A 122 10.31 18.40 -14.61
C TYR A 122 11.13 18.33 -15.92
N GLU A 123 11.35 17.14 -16.47
CA GLU A 123 12.09 16.98 -17.74
C GLU A 123 11.20 17.28 -18.97
N GLU A 124 9.90 16.98 -18.89
CA GLU A 124 8.97 17.13 -20.02
C GLU A 124 8.31 18.53 -20.10
N PHE A 125 8.40 19.37 -19.05
CA PHE A 125 7.82 20.72 -18.97
C PHE A 125 8.77 21.74 -18.34
#